data_AF-A0A7V9UG03-F1
#
_entry.id   AF-A0A7V9UG03-F1
#
_cell.length_a   1.000
_cell.length_b   1.000
_cell.length_c   1.000
_cell.angle_alpha   90.00
_cell.angle_beta   90.00
_cell.angle_gamma   90.00
#
_symmetry.space_group_name_H-M   'P 1'
#
loop_
_entity.id
_entity.type
_entity.pdbx_description
1 polymer ?
#
loop_
_entity_poly.entity_id
_entity_poly.type
_entity_poly.pdbx_seq_one_letter_code
_entity_poly.pdbx_strand_id
1 'polypeptide(L)'
;MELVKKIGKVLEKLKNHRLRYSKSVLPKADIPSFNFEKKKEKAVKVHKNALNQKDNREYQYKAKDIAAIADSLTVKDEFKDCHFIQPVDIENVNIDEIISKIQDNKPALCVFNINNLHWIAFSVFKEVDGSYVVMYKDSLGKSNEGLRQLFEINGRKVQFIHHAGYEQTIGLECGIFALENLRRMAKELGKDKDAFIQNFNDFKFCSLEMARRLRSGDFATFYNEGIEVQQAEELEKISRRIALRQKLHVEAIKIAEEMQKFDTRLFVQALSTEENFDRNSAVNAVVVEVGLDSDLSNPHYRIYTSKDLDINMAINLLKHSFGEKNYIVEDNVIKIQAETNIKALFTHDTRYLSYDVERILSAPTLQKEFKDFHLFKSLLDTGAIFSKLEDGKPVLCVYDWGKWLALCIFRNDDGTYTVLYMNYNSPSNELLKKLFCKKDRCVKFIPHLQIESNQDYSASGAQAIQNLRIMAQELSKGRDAFVESFGEFEFCSVESANELKKGEFADFYKEGDKVFETEKLAKIDRLHQIKKKHYPEIQNLAEDLKKLGEGFSVRALGQNDSVEKNAKKTIALEIEVDRYSYSYPSVCYNYNLKIYCSNDLEMIVVEELLKKHSQEKYEIKDGVLRICRLHVNR
;
A
#
# COMPACT_ATOMS: atom_id res chain seq x y z
N MET A 1 29.58 -27.68 -44.09
CA MET A 1 28.67 -28.41 -45.02
C MET A 1 27.83 -29.49 -44.34
N GLU A 2 28.39 -30.34 -43.48
CA GLU A 2 27.64 -31.41 -42.80
C GLU A 2 26.49 -30.90 -41.91
N LEU A 3 26.71 -29.78 -41.22
CA LEU A 3 25.69 -29.15 -40.38
C LEU A 3 24.49 -28.65 -41.20
N VAL A 4 24.74 -28.10 -42.39
CA VAL A 4 23.68 -27.65 -43.32
C VAL A 4 22.89 -28.85 -43.86
N LYS A 5 23.55 -29.99 -44.14
CA LYS A 5 22.86 -31.24 -44.48
C LYS A 5 22.01 -31.79 -43.32
N LYS A 6 22.47 -31.66 -42.07
CA LYS A 6 21.69 -32.07 -40.89
C LYS A 6 20.47 -31.17 -40.66
N ILE A 7 20.62 -29.85 -40.81
CA ILE A 7 19.52 -28.89 -40.71
C ILE A 7 18.49 -29.12 -41.83
N GLY A 8 18.94 -29.36 -43.07
CA GLY A 8 18.06 -29.69 -44.19
C GLY A 8 17.18 -30.93 -43.92
N LYS A 9 17.77 -32.01 -43.39
CA LYS A 9 17.03 -33.24 -43.05
C LYS A 9 16.01 -33.03 -41.91
N VAL A 10 16.30 -32.15 -40.95
CA VAL A 10 15.36 -31.82 -39.86
C VAL A 10 14.18 -30.99 -40.39
N LEU A 11 14.44 -30.00 -41.24
CA LEU A 11 13.39 -29.18 -41.84
C LEU A 11 12.48 -29.99 -42.79
N GLU A 12 13.03 -30.96 -43.51
CA GLU A 12 12.27 -31.85 -44.38
C GLU A 12 11.41 -32.86 -43.60
N LYS A 13 11.91 -33.36 -42.46
CA LYS A 13 11.10 -34.14 -41.50
C LYS A 13 9.94 -33.31 -40.93
N LEU A 14 10.17 -32.05 -40.57
CA LEU A 14 9.13 -31.16 -40.05
C LEU A 14 8.06 -30.80 -41.10
N LYS A 15 8.47 -30.60 -42.36
CA LYS A 15 7.55 -30.35 -43.48
C LYS A 15 6.65 -31.56 -43.76
N ASN A 16 7.21 -32.76 -43.70
CA ASN A 16 6.47 -34.02 -43.87
C ASN A 16 5.56 -34.35 -42.66
N HIS A 17 5.93 -33.93 -41.45
CA HIS A 17 5.08 -34.06 -40.27
C HIS A 17 3.85 -33.14 -40.33
N ARG A 18 4.00 -31.95 -40.92
CA ARG A 18 2.92 -30.95 -41.07
C ARG A 18 1.90 -31.34 -42.15
N LEU A 19 2.33 -32.07 -43.18
CA LEU A 19 1.44 -32.57 -44.25
C LEU A 19 0.60 -33.78 -43.81
N ARG A 20 1.07 -34.60 -42.85
CA ARG A 20 0.35 -35.77 -42.33
C ARG A 20 -0.84 -35.45 -41.41
N TYR A 21 -0.97 -34.21 -40.94
CA TYR A 21 -2.13 -33.76 -40.14
C TYR A 21 -3.23 -33.06 -40.97
N SER A 22 -3.08 -32.96 -42.30
CA SER A 22 -4.08 -32.29 -43.16
C SER A 22 -5.01 -33.22 -43.94
N LYS A 23 -4.88 -34.55 -43.79
CA LYS A 23 -5.76 -35.53 -44.44
C LYS A 23 -5.98 -36.76 -43.56
N SER A 24 -7.01 -36.73 -42.72
CA SER A 24 -7.73 -37.94 -42.32
C SER A 24 -9.22 -37.62 -42.24
N VAL A 25 -9.92 -38.26 -43.16
CA VAL A 25 -11.36 -38.31 -43.39
C VAL A 25 -12.10 -38.70 -42.10
N LEU A 26 -13.13 -37.95 -41.72
CA LEU A 26 -14.14 -38.38 -40.76
C LEU A 26 -15.47 -38.66 -41.51
N PRO A 27 -16.22 -39.71 -41.14
CA PRO A 27 -17.46 -40.08 -41.81
C PRO A 27 -18.60 -39.11 -41.46
N LYS A 28 -19.48 -38.90 -42.44
CA LYS A 28 -20.79 -38.25 -42.27
C LYS A 28 -21.62 -39.06 -41.26
N ALA A 29 -21.92 -38.44 -40.12
CA ALA A 29 -23.03 -38.85 -39.26
C ALA A 29 -23.99 -37.67 -39.16
N ASP A 30 -25.23 -37.90 -39.57
CA ASP A 30 -26.33 -36.95 -39.47
C ASP A 30 -26.58 -36.62 -37.99
N ILE A 31 -26.36 -35.36 -37.62
CA ILE A 31 -26.75 -34.81 -36.32
C ILE A 31 -27.67 -33.62 -36.61
N PRO A 32 -28.89 -33.60 -36.03
CA PRO A 32 -29.94 -32.63 -36.38
C PRO A 32 -29.49 -31.19 -36.10
N SER A 33 -29.88 -30.30 -37.01
CA SER A 33 -29.63 -28.86 -36.99
C SER A 33 -30.13 -28.21 -35.69
N PHE A 34 -29.25 -28.14 -34.69
CA PHE A 34 -29.48 -27.33 -33.50
C PHE A 34 -29.13 -25.87 -33.81
N ASN A 35 -30.17 -25.06 -33.75
CA ASN A 35 -30.24 -23.65 -34.10
C ASN A 35 -29.20 -22.82 -33.31
N PHE A 36 -28.15 -22.32 -34.00
CA PHE A 36 -27.02 -21.58 -33.41
C PHE A 36 -27.30 -20.07 -33.16
N GLU A 37 -28.55 -19.60 -33.23
CA GLU A 37 -28.85 -18.17 -33.12
C GLU A 37 -29.14 -17.64 -31.70
N LYS A 38 -29.04 -18.43 -30.64
CA LYS A 38 -29.25 -17.93 -29.26
C LYS A 38 -28.21 -18.43 -28.27
N LYS A 39 -26.99 -17.90 -28.37
CA LYS A 39 -26.04 -17.76 -27.23
C LYS A 39 -24.94 -16.76 -27.60
N LYS A 40 -25.32 -15.50 -27.82
CA LYS A 40 -24.38 -14.38 -27.78
C LYS A 40 -23.78 -14.29 -26.37
N GLU A 41 -22.45 -14.31 -26.32
CA GLU A 41 -21.60 -13.52 -25.43
C GLU A 41 -22.17 -13.24 -24.02
N LYS A 42 -21.75 -14.02 -23.02
CA LYS A 42 -21.65 -13.47 -21.66
C LYS A 42 -20.45 -12.53 -21.61
N ALA A 43 -20.65 -11.31 -22.09
CA ALA A 43 -19.69 -10.22 -21.95
C ALA A 43 -19.37 -10.02 -20.46
N VAL A 44 -18.07 -9.90 -20.16
CA VAL A 44 -17.56 -9.44 -18.86
C VAL A 44 -18.30 -8.14 -18.52
N LYS A 45 -19.11 -8.15 -17.45
CA LYS A 45 -19.83 -6.94 -17.03
C LYS A 45 -18.85 -6.00 -16.33
N VAL A 46 -18.17 -5.16 -17.10
CA VAL A 46 -17.42 -4.02 -16.56
C VAL A 46 -18.36 -3.22 -15.65
N HIS A 47 -17.98 -3.05 -14.39
CA HIS A 47 -18.77 -2.25 -13.45
C HIS A 47 -18.85 -0.79 -13.93
N LYS A 48 -20.06 -0.28 -14.12
CA LYS A 48 -20.31 1.10 -14.54
C LYS A 48 -19.83 2.09 -13.47
N ASN A 49 -18.94 3.02 -13.83
CA ASN A 49 -18.37 4.09 -13.00
C ASN A 49 -18.29 5.42 -13.78
N ALA A 50 -17.92 6.51 -13.12
CA ALA A 50 -17.84 7.83 -13.73
C ALA A 50 -16.91 7.89 -14.96
N LEU A 51 -15.78 7.17 -14.93
CA LEU A 51 -14.84 7.11 -16.06
C LEU A 51 -15.46 6.43 -17.29
N ASN A 52 -15.91 5.19 -17.15
CA ASN A 52 -16.39 4.40 -18.28
C ASN A 52 -17.82 4.76 -18.71
N GLN A 53 -18.50 5.62 -17.95
CA GLN A 53 -19.80 6.19 -18.29
C GLN A 53 -19.73 7.70 -18.61
N LYS A 54 -18.55 8.28 -18.84
CA LYS A 54 -18.36 9.71 -19.08
C LYS A 54 -19.22 10.26 -20.24
N ASP A 55 -19.50 9.44 -21.25
CA ASP A 55 -20.30 9.81 -22.41
C ASP A 55 -21.78 9.37 -22.30
N ASN A 56 -22.12 8.60 -21.25
CA ASN A 56 -23.49 8.16 -21.01
C ASN A 56 -24.23 9.20 -20.16
N ARG A 57 -25.17 9.93 -20.77
CA ARG A 57 -25.97 10.97 -20.09
C ARG A 57 -26.94 10.42 -19.05
N GLU A 58 -27.33 9.16 -19.16
CA GLU A 58 -28.26 8.53 -18.23
C GLU A 58 -27.60 7.98 -16.97
N TYR A 59 -26.26 7.97 -16.94
CA TYR A 59 -25.54 7.44 -15.79
C TYR A 59 -25.68 8.37 -14.58
N GLN A 60 -26.14 7.81 -13.46
CA GLN A 60 -26.15 8.48 -12.17
C GLN A 60 -24.87 8.11 -11.40
N TYR A 61 -24.16 9.12 -10.92
CA TYR A 61 -22.97 8.89 -10.08
C TYR A 61 -23.37 8.21 -8.78
N LYS A 62 -22.61 7.18 -8.44
CA LYS A 62 -22.75 6.40 -7.21
C LYS A 62 -21.84 6.97 -6.14
N ALA A 63 -22.07 6.55 -4.89
CA ALA A 63 -21.24 6.98 -3.75
C ALA A 63 -19.73 6.77 -3.99
N LYS A 64 -19.34 5.67 -4.65
CA LYS A 64 -17.94 5.41 -5.01
C LYS A 64 -17.37 6.40 -6.03
N ASP A 65 -18.19 6.85 -6.98
CA ASP A 65 -17.75 7.85 -7.95
C ASP A 65 -17.55 9.21 -7.27
N ILE A 66 -18.50 9.58 -6.41
CA ILE A 66 -18.44 10.81 -5.62
C ILE A 66 -17.21 10.81 -4.71
N ALA A 67 -16.98 9.71 -3.98
CA ALA A 67 -15.83 9.54 -3.09
C ALA A 67 -14.51 9.70 -3.85
N ALA A 68 -14.33 8.96 -4.95
CA ALA A 68 -13.11 9.05 -5.74
C ALA A 68 -12.88 10.47 -6.27
N ILE A 69 -13.89 11.10 -6.87
CA ILE A 69 -13.73 12.47 -7.40
C ILE A 69 -13.49 13.49 -6.27
N ALA A 70 -14.11 13.31 -5.10
CA ALA A 70 -13.85 14.18 -3.95
C ALA A 70 -12.41 14.00 -3.42
N ASP A 71 -11.89 12.77 -3.36
CA ASP A 71 -10.52 12.47 -2.93
C ASP A 71 -9.49 13.14 -3.82
N SER A 72 -9.72 13.16 -5.13
CA SER A 72 -8.82 13.86 -6.05
C SER A 72 -8.81 15.38 -5.84
N LEU A 73 -9.88 15.96 -5.26
CA LEU A 73 -9.90 17.39 -4.90
C LEU A 73 -9.08 17.63 -3.63
N THR A 74 -9.07 16.69 -2.67
CA THR A 74 -8.37 16.88 -1.39
C THR A 74 -6.86 17.08 -1.52
N VAL A 75 -6.26 16.49 -2.55
CA VAL A 75 -4.81 16.54 -2.79
C VAL A 75 -4.37 17.77 -3.59
N LYS A 76 -5.30 18.66 -3.97
CA LYS A 76 -4.96 19.86 -4.74
C LYS A 76 -4.62 21.02 -3.81
N ASP A 77 -3.48 21.66 -4.08
CA ASP A 77 -2.98 22.80 -3.29
C ASP A 77 -3.99 23.93 -3.13
N GLU A 78 -4.85 24.15 -4.14
CA GLU A 78 -5.89 25.18 -4.10
C GLU A 78 -7.00 24.92 -3.06
N PHE A 79 -7.08 23.71 -2.49
CA PHE A 79 -8.10 23.33 -1.49
C PHE A 79 -7.53 22.87 -0.14
N LYS A 80 -6.23 23.07 0.10
CA LYS A 80 -5.55 22.67 1.36
C LYS A 80 -6.13 23.30 2.63
N ASP A 81 -6.87 24.39 2.49
CA ASP A 81 -7.49 25.15 3.58
C ASP A 81 -8.92 24.68 3.90
N CYS A 82 -9.35 23.55 3.33
CA CYS A 82 -10.63 22.91 3.63
C CYS A 82 -10.44 21.42 3.95
N HIS A 83 -11.37 20.85 4.72
CA HIS A 83 -11.47 19.42 4.94
C HIS A 83 -12.60 18.84 4.10
N PHE A 84 -12.30 17.94 3.18
CA PHE A 84 -13.35 17.20 2.48
C PHE A 84 -13.73 15.97 3.28
N ILE A 85 -15.03 15.79 3.47
CA ILE A 85 -15.59 14.63 4.14
C ILE A 85 -16.15 13.69 3.07
N GLN A 86 -15.82 12.41 3.21
CA GLN A 86 -16.35 11.34 2.37
C GLN A 86 -17.88 11.41 2.28
N PRO A 87 -18.48 11.03 1.15
CA PRO A 87 -19.92 11.12 0.98
C PRO A 87 -20.65 10.29 2.04
N VAL A 88 -21.60 10.94 2.74
CA VAL A 88 -22.39 10.33 3.81
C VAL A 88 -23.85 10.22 3.38
N ASP A 89 -24.57 9.23 3.91
CA ASP A 89 -26.02 9.09 3.75
C ASP A 89 -26.75 9.79 4.91
N ILE A 90 -27.75 10.63 4.58
CA ILE A 90 -29.03 10.72 5.32
C ILE A 90 -29.04 10.23 6.77
N GLU A 91 -29.44 8.95 6.80
CA GLU A 91 -29.83 8.17 7.95
C GLU A 91 -28.62 7.78 8.81
N ASN A 92 -27.40 7.94 8.30
CA ASN A 92 -26.16 7.50 8.93
C ASN A 92 -25.20 8.66 9.26
N VAL A 93 -25.66 9.91 9.20
CA VAL A 93 -24.79 11.05 9.55
C VAL A 93 -24.48 11.08 11.02
N ASN A 94 -23.19 10.97 11.32
CA ASN A 94 -22.66 11.38 12.61
C ASN A 94 -22.20 12.84 12.54
N ILE A 95 -23.05 13.77 12.99
CA ILE A 95 -22.73 15.21 13.01
C ILE A 95 -21.51 15.49 13.91
N ASP A 96 -21.32 14.72 14.98
CA ASP A 96 -20.18 14.89 15.87
C ASP A 96 -18.87 14.51 15.17
N GLU A 97 -18.90 13.51 14.28
CA GLU A 97 -17.74 13.18 13.44
C GLU A 97 -17.42 14.33 12.47
N ILE A 98 -18.42 14.91 11.82
CA ILE A 98 -18.23 16.07 10.93
C ILE A 98 -17.62 17.24 11.70
N ILE A 99 -18.17 17.56 12.87
CA ILE A 99 -17.70 18.66 13.71
C ILE A 99 -16.30 18.40 14.28
N SER A 100 -15.97 17.15 14.60
CA SER A 100 -14.64 16.77 15.05
C SER A 100 -13.55 17.09 14.02
N LYS A 101 -13.92 17.19 12.73
CA LYS A 101 -13.00 17.54 11.63
C LYS A 101 -12.82 19.05 11.44
N ILE A 102 -13.56 19.90 12.17
CA ILE A 102 -13.46 21.38 12.09
C ILE A 102 -12.39 21.91 13.07
N GLN A 103 -11.53 21.04 13.62
CA GLN A 103 -10.63 21.38 14.74
C GLN A 103 -9.56 22.45 14.41
N ASP A 104 -9.28 22.71 13.13
CA ASP A 104 -8.23 23.64 12.69
C ASP A 104 -8.76 24.99 12.14
N ASN A 105 -9.98 25.39 12.51
CA ASN A 105 -10.68 26.56 11.94
C ASN A 105 -10.88 26.51 10.41
N LYS A 106 -10.65 25.35 9.79
CA LYS A 106 -10.88 25.10 8.36
C LYS A 106 -12.31 24.62 8.13
N PRO A 107 -12.97 25.06 7.04
CA PRO A 107 -14.29 24.54 6.69
C PRO A 107 -14.26 23.06 6.36
N ALA A 108 -15.25 22.32 6.87
CA ALA A 108 -15.56 20.98 6.41
C ALA A 108 -16.54 21.06 5.24
N LEU A 109 -16.23 20.37 4.15
CA LEU A 109 -16.97 20.31 2.89
C LEU A 109 -17.50 18.88 2.71
N CYS A 110 -18.80 18.76 2.52
CA CYS A 110 -19.47 17.47 2.43
C CYS A 110 -20.31 17.36 1.15
N VAL A 111 -20.24 16.19 0.51
CA VAL A 111 -21.28 15.74 -0.44
C VAL A 111 -22.18 14.77 0.28
N PHE A 112 -23.48 14.89 0.04
CA PHE A 112 -24.45 14.21 0.88
C PHE A 112 -25.54 13.56 0.05
N ASN A 113 -25.87 12.31 0.37
CA ASN A 113 -26.96 11.60 -0.30
C ASN A 113 -28.26 11.73 0.52
N ILE A 114 -29.29 12.26 -0.12
CA ILE A 114 -30.64 12.31 0.42
C ILE A 114 -31.38 11.06 -0.09
N ASN A 115 -31.70 10.15 0.83
CA ASN A 115 -32.51 8.94 0.61
C ASN A 115 -31.97 8.02 -0.48
N ASN A 116 -30.65 7.95 -0.66
CA ASN A 116 -30.00 7.19 -1.73
C ASN A 116 -30.46 7.54 -3.16
N LEU A 117 -31.02 8.74 -3.35
CA LEU A 117 -31.62 9.18 -4.62
C LEU A 117 -31.03 10.49 -5.15
N HIS A 118 -30.53 11.36 -4.29
CA HIS A 118 -30.17 12.73 -4.68
C HIS A 118 -28.93 13.23 -3.95
N TRP A 119 -28.01 13.84 -4.69
CA TRP A 119 -26.76 14.36 -4.13
C TRP A 119 -26.82 15.87 -3.96
N ILE A 120 -26.39 16.36 -2.79
CA ILE A 120 -26.27 17.79 -2.48
C ILE A 120 -24.88 18.11 -1.95
N ALA A 121 -24.52 19.39 -1.88
CA ALA A 121 -23.28 19.85 -1.27
C ALA A 121 -23.57 20.80 -0.11
N PHE A 122 -22.78 20.70 0.96
CA PHE A 122 -22.79 21.69 2.01
C PHE A 122 -21.39 21.89 2.61
N SER A 123 -21.19 23.06 3.22
CA SER A 123 -20.02 23.33 4.05
C SER A 123 -20.47 23.62 5.49
N VAL A 124 -19.58 23.35 6.44
CA VAL A 124 -19.75 23.74 7.83
C VAL A 124 -18.43 24.22 8.41
N PHE A 125 -18.47 25.31 9.17
CA PHE A 125 -17.33 25.84 9.90
C PHE A 125 -17.79 26.47 11.20
N LYS A 126 -16.83 26.65 12.11
CA LYS A 126 -17.04 27.22 13.43
C LYS A 126 -16.63 28.69 13.42
N GLU A 127 -17.49 29.54 13.93
CA GLU A 127 -17.22 30.96 14.14
C GLU A 127 -16.49 31.21 15.47
N VAL A 128 -15.93 32.42 15.61
CA VAL A 128 -15.16 32.83 16.80
C VAL A 128 -16.00 32.78 18.08
N ASP A 129 -17.30 33.08 17.98
CA ASP A 129 -18.23 33.00 19.12
C ASP A 129 -18.64 31.55 19.49
N GLY A 130 -18.09 30.56 18.78
CA GLY A 130 -18.39 29.14 18.96
C GLY A 130 -19.66 28.67 18.27
N SER A 131 -20.39 29.55 17.56
CA SER A 131 -21.49 29.15 16.70
C SER A 131 -20.99 28.47 15.41
N TYR A 132 -21.90 27.80 14.71
CA TYR A 132 -21.59 27.13 13.45
C TYR A 132 -22.35 27.79 12.31
N VAL A 133 -21.70 27.92 11.16
CA VAL A 133 -22.36 28.33 9.91
C VAL A 133 -22.40 27.12 9.00
N VAL A 134 -23.58 26.81 8.48
CA VAL A 134 -23.80 25.73 7.52
C VAL A 134 -24.28 26.36 6.22
N MET A 135 -23.51 26.22 5.15
CA MET A 135 -23.86 26.74 3.82
C MET A 135 -24.29 25.57 2.94
N TYR A 136 -25.54 25.55 2.51
CA TYR A 136 -26.18 24.39 1.88
C TYR A 136 -26.63 24.70 0.45
N LYS A 137 -26.28 23.83 -0.49
CA LYS A 137 -26.65 23.92 -1.90
C LYS A 137 -27.21 22.60 -2.44
N ASP A 138 -28.49 22.64 -2.80
CA ASP A 138 -29.18 21.63 -3.60
C ASP A 138 -29.35 22.15 -5.04
N SER A 139 -28.99 21.37 -6.06
CA SER A 139 -29.22 21.76 -7.47
C SER A 139 -30.69 21.87 -7.88
N LEU A 140 -31.62 21.37 -7.07
CA LEU A 140 -33.07 21.55 -7.20
C LEU A 140 -33.61 22.76 -6.43
N GLY A 141 -32.74 23.56 -5.79
CA GLY A 141 -33.14 24.76 -5.04
C GLY A 141 -33.99 24.49 -3.79
N LYS A 142 -34.01 23.24 -3.31
CA LYS A 142 -34.80 22.83 -2.14
C LYS A 142 -33.96 22.90 -0.88
N SER A 143 -34.51 23.52 0.17
CA SER A 143 -33.95 23.42 1.52
C SER A 143 -34.11 22.00 2.09
N ASN A 144 -33.29 21.65 3.08
CA ASN A 144 -33.38 20.38 3.81
C ASN A 144 -33.50 20.63 5.32
N GLU A 145 -34.75 20.59 5.80
CA GLU A 145 -35.06 20.83 7.21
C GLU A 145 -34.52 19.73 8.13
N GLY A 146 -34.45 18.49 7.67
CA GLY A 146 -33.87 17.38 8.44
C GLY A 146 -32.39 17.61 8.73
N LEU A 147 -31.61 18.01 7.71
CA LEU A 147 -30.20 18.35 7.89
C LEU A 147 -30.04 19.55 8.83
N ARG A 148 -30.88 20.58 8.69
CA ARG A 148 -30.89 21.74 9.59
C ARG A 148 -31.13 21.31 11.04
N GLN A 149 -32.17 20.51 11.28
CA GLN A 149 -32.51 19.99 12.61
C GLN A 149 -31.38 19.14 13.20
N LEU A 150 -30.68 18.32 12.39
CA LEU A 150 -29.53 17.54 12.87
C LEU A 150 -28.42 18.42 13.46
N PHE A 151 -28.19 19.61 12.89
CA PHE A 151 -27.24 20.57 13.44
C PHE A 151 -27.79 21.31 14.68
N GLU A 152 -29.09 21.62 14.72
CA GLU A 152 -29.74 22.34 15.83
C GLU A 152 -30.00 21.48 17.08
N ILE A 153 -30.41 20.21 16.92
CA ILE A 153 -30.77 19.28 18.01
C ILE A 153 -29.59 19.00 18.96
N ASN A 154 -28.37 19.19 18.50
CA ASN A 154 -27.16 19.01 19.31
C ASN A 154 -26.84 20.19 20.25
N GLY A 155 -27.82 21.06 20.53
CA GLY A 155 -27.66 22.21 21.45
C GLY A 155 -26.73 23.31 20.93
N ARG A 156 -26.47 23.31 19.61
CA ARG A 156 -25.50 24.20 18.96
C ARG A 156 -26.22 25.40 18.38
N LYS A 157 -25.64 26.60 18.55
CA LYS A 157 -26.07 27.80 17.83
C LYS A 157 -25.61 27.68 16.38
N VAL A 158 -26.55 27.54 15.45
CA VAL A 158 -26.27 27.29 14.03
C VAL A 158 -26.93 28.35 13.16
N GLN A 159 -26.17 28.92 12.23
CA GLN A 159 -26.69 29.72 11.13
C GLN A 159 -26.74 28.85 9.87
N PHE A 160 -27.94 28.45 9.46
CA PHE A 160 -28.14 27.66 8.25
C PHE A 160 -28.47 28.57 7.06
N ILE A 161 -27.58 28.63 6.07
CA ILE A 161 -27.70 29.48 4.88
C ILE A 161 -27.97 28.57 3.67
N HIS A 162 -29.15 28.70 3.07
CA HIS A 162 -29.58 27.90 1.92
C HIS A 162 -29.62 28.73 0.64
N HIS A 163 -28.92 28.24 -0.39
CA HIS A 163 -29.00 28.82 -1.73
C HIS A 163 -30.14 28.22 -2.56
N ALA A 164 -31.19 29.01 -2.81
CA ALA A 164 -32.43 28.58 -3.46
C ALA A 164 -32.38 28.47 -5.00
N GLY A 165 -31.25 28.77 -5.64
CA GLY A 165 -31.11 28.62 -7.09
C GLY A 165 -31.35 27.20 -7.59
N TYR A 166 -31.97 27.10 -8.76
CA TYR A 166 -32.42 25.87 -9.41
C TYR A 166 -31.64 25.67 -10.72
N GLU A 167 -30.72 24.72 -10.77
CA GLU A 167 -29.84 24.49 -11.92
C GLU A 167 -30.08 23.14 -12.61
N GLN A 168 -30.62 22.15 -11.87
CA GLN A 168 -30.85 20.81 -12.39
C GLN A 168 -32.27 20.65 -12.92
N THR A 169 -32.39 20.11 -14.13
CA THR A 169 -33.70 19.90 -14.79
C THR A 169 -34.10 18.44 -14.96
N ILE A 170 -33.15 17.50 -15.03
CA ILE A 170 -33.42 16.10 -15.44
C ILE A 170 -33.16 15.08 -14.31
N GLY A 171 -32.66 15.49 -13.15
CA GLY A 171 -32.49 14.59 -12.00
C GLY A 171 -31.28 13.63 -12.09
N LEU A 172 -30.52 13.64 -13.20
CA LEU A 172 -29.43 12.66 -13.44
C LEU A 172 -28.03 13.20 -13.14
N GLU A 173 -27.90 14.52 -13.05
CA GLU A 173 -26.64 15.23 -12.87
C GLU A 173 -26.35 15.67 -11.43
N CYS A 174 -27.20 15.31 -10.45
CA CYS A 174 -27.10 15.80 -9.07
C CYS A 174 -25.73 15.53 -8.46
N GLY A 175 -25.13 14.37 -8.72
CA GLY A 175 -23.78 14.03 -8.27
C GLY A 175 -22.70 14.98 -8.83
N ILE A 176 -22.83 15.38 -10.09
CA ILE A 176 -21.90 16.32 -10.74
C ILE A 176 -22.12 17.74 -10.20
N PHE A 177 -23.38 18.16 -10.05
CA PHE A 177 -23.70 19.44 -9.43
C PHE A 177 -23.14 19.53 -8.02
N ALA A 178 -23.34 18.49 -7.19
CA ALA A 178 -22.84 18.45 -5.82
C ALA A 178 -21.31 18.60 -5.79
N LEU A 179 -20.56 17.80 -6.57
CA LEU A 179 -19.10 17.88 -6.63
C LEU A 179 -18.58 19.25 -7.12
N GLU A 180 -19.19 19.83 -8.15
CA GLU A 180 -18.75 21.15 -8.65
C GLU A 180 -19.14 22.27 -7.68
N ASN A 181 -20.30 22.20 -7.05
CA ASN A 181 -20.71 23.18 -6.05
C ASN A 181 -19.81 23.10 -4.81
N LEU A 182 -19.41 21.89 -4.40
CA LEU A 182 -18.41 21.66 -3.37
C LEU A 182 -17.07 22.32 -3.73
N ARG A 183 -16.58 22.09 -4.95
CA ARG A 183 -15.34 22.69 -5.47
C ARG A 183 -15.39 24.23 -5.46
N ARG A 184 -16.54 24.80 -5.84
CA ARG A 184 -16.76 26.26 -5.83
C ARG A 184 -16.80 26.81 -4.41
N MET A 185 -17.49 26.14 -3.48
CA MET A 185 -17.48 26.54 -2.07
C MET A 185 -16.07 26.52 -1.50
N ALA A 186 -15.30 25.45 -1.74
CA ALA A 186 -13.91 25.34 -1.30
C ALA A 186 -13.06 26.53 -1.76
N LYS A 187 -13.18 26.86 -3.05
CA LYS A 187 -12.42 27.95 -3.66
C LYS A 187 -12.75 29.32 -3.08
N GLU A 188 -14.03 29.62 -2.89
CA GLU A 188 -14.44 30.95 -2.42
C GLU A 188 -14.21 31.09 -0.90
N LEU A 189 -14.42 30.02 -0.12
CA LEU A 189 -14.08 30.00 1.30
C LEU A 189 -12.59 30.21 1.56
N GLY A 190 -11.72 29.66 0.70
CA GLY A 190 -10.27 29.86 0.79
C GLY A 190 -9.79 31.25 0.37
N LYS A 191 -10.61 32.04 -0.33
CA LYS A 191 -10.26 33.40 -0.77
C LYS A 191 -10.69 34.47 0.24
N ASP A 192 -11.99 34.51 0.52
CA ASP A 192 -12.61 35.49 1.41
C ASP A 192 -13.90 34.88 1.96
N LYS A 193 -13.76 34.23 3.13
CA LYS A 193 -14.83 33.52 3.81
C LYS A 193 -16.04 34.44 4.07
N ASP A 194 -15.80 35.63 4.60
CA ASP A 194 -16.88 36.51 5.07
C ASP A 194 -17.64 37.13 3.89
N ALA A 195 -16.92 37.54 2.83
CA ALA A 195 -17.55 38.01 1.60
C ALA A 195 -18.38 36.90 0.94
N PHE A 196 -17.88 35.66 0.94
CA PHE A 196 -18.60 34.53 0.35
C PHE A 196 -19.87 34.19 1.15
N ILE A 197 -19.84 34.23 2.48
CA ILE A 197 -21.03 34.03 3.33
C ILE A 197 -22.12 35.06 2.99
N GLN A 198 -21.75 36.34 2.92
CA GLN A 198 -22.69 37.44 2.64
C GLN A 198 -23.30 37.32 1.24
N ASN A 199 -22.49 36.92 0.26
CA ASN A 199 -22.91 36.76 -1.13
C ASN A 199 -23.42 35.35 -1.46
N PHE A 200 -23.54 34.46 -0.47
CA PHE A 200 -23.78 33.05 -0.76
C PHE A 200 -25.06 32.88 -1.56
N ASN A 201 -26.18 33.49 -1.16
CA ASN A 201 -27.49 33.33 -1.78
C ASN A 201 -27.58 33.81 -3.24
N ASP A 202 -26.71 34.74 -3.65
CA ASP A 202 -26.66 35.30 -5.00
C ASP A 202 -25.48 34.71 -5.83
N PHE A 203 -24.70 33.81 -5.24
CA PHE A 203 -23.52 33.23 -5.87
C PHE A 203 -23.88 32.31 -7.04
N LYS A 204 -23.19 32.47 -8.17
CA LYS A 204 -23.41 31.65 -9.36
C LYS A 204 -22.75 30.27 -9.21
N PHE A 205 -23.55 29.29 -8.83
CA PHE A 205 -23.18 27.89 -8.78
C PHE A 205 -23.11 27.21 -10.16
N CYS A 206 -22.81 25.90 -10.17
CA CYS A 206 -22.65 25.11 -11.38
C CYS A 206 -23.88 25.22 -12.30
N SER A 207 -23.66 25.50 -13.59
CA SER A 207 -24.71 25.49 -14.60
C SER A 207 -24.88 24.11 -15.23
N LEU A 208 -26.05 23.85 -15.83
CA LEU A 208 -26.31 22.58 -16.53
C LEU A 208 -25.32 22.32 -17.67
N GLU A 209 -24.93 23.36 -18.41
CA GLU A 209 -23.91 23.25 -19.46
C GLU A 209 -22.56 22.81 -18.88
N MET A 210 -22.16 23.43 -17.76
CA MET A 210 -20.93 23.08 -17.08
C MET A 210 -20.96 21.65 -16.53
N ALA A 211 -22.04 21.24 -15.87
CA ALA A 211 -22.21 19.87 -15.37
C ALA A 211 -22.05 18.82 -16.49
N ARG A 212 -22.65 19.09 -17.66
CA ARG A 212 -22.51 18.21 -18.84
C ARG A 212 -21.07 18.13 -19.35
N ARG A 213 -20.36 19.26 -19.40
CA ARG A 213 -18.94 19.30 -19.80
C ARG A 213 -18.04 18.57 -18.82
N LEU A 214 -18.26 18.76 -17.51
CA LEU A 214 -17.47 18.11 -16.45
C LEU A 214 -17.59 16.58 -16.52
N ARG A 215 -18.78 16.05 -16.82
CA ARG A 215 -19.02 14.60 -16.95
C ARG A 215 -18.06 13.94 -17.94
N SER A 216 -17.96 14.51 -19.14
CA SER A 216 -17.18 13.94 -20.25
C SER A 216 -15.69 14.30 -20.21
N GLY A 217 -15.31 15.23 -19.33
CA GLY A 217 -13.95 15.78 -19.18
C GLY A 217 -13.42 15.58 -17.77
N ASP A 218 -13.23 16.68 -17.04
CA ASP A 218 -12.50 16.75 -15.77
C ASP A 218 -12.88 15.67 -14.75
N PHE A 219 -14.17 15.37 -14.57
CA PHE A 219 -14.59 14.42 -13.52
C PHE A 219 -14.30 12.97 -13.86
N ALA A 220 -14.20 12.62 -15.15
CA ALA A 220 -13.72 11.30 -15.54
C ALA A 220 -12.22 11.13 -15.23
N THR A 221 -11.43 12.19 -15.41
CA THR A 221 -10.01 12.21 -15.04
C THR A 221 -9.83 12.19 -13.53
N PHE A 222 -10.57 13.04 -12.82
CA PHE A 222 -10.53 13.14 -11.35
C PHE A 222 -10.96 11.83 -10.68
N TYR A 223 -11.89 11.08 -11.28
CA TYR A 223 -12.21 9.74 -10.79
C TYR A 223 -10.95 8.84 -10.75
N ASN A 224 -10.13 8.81 -11.82
CA ASN A 224 -8.92 8.00 -11.83
C ASN A 224 -7.88 8.49 -10.82
N GLU A 225 -7.63 9.80 -10.77
CA GLU A 225 -6.74 10.41 -9.77
C GLU A 225 -7.18 10.04 -8.34
N GLY A 226 -8.48 10.10 -8.08
CA GLY A 226 -9.06 9.70 -6.81
C GLY A 226 -8.88 8.24 -6.46
N ILE A 227 -9.06 7.34 -7.44
CA ILE A 227 -8.78 5.91 -7.24
C ILE A 227 -7.30 5.69 -6.89
N GLU A 228 -6.38 6.42 -7.52
CA GLU A 228 -4.95 6.35 -7.18
C GLU A 228 -4.68 6.85 -5.75
N VAL A 229 -5.32 7.95 -5.33
CA VAL A 229 -5.25 8.45 -3.95
C VAL A 229 -5.76 7.40 -2.95
N GLN A 230 -6.96 6.84 -3.19
CA GLN A 230 -7.53 5.79 -2.33
C GLN A 230 -6.63 4.55 -2.26
N GLN A 231 -6.04 4.14 -3.39
CA GLN A 231 -5.09 3.02 -3.42
C GLN A 231 -3.82 3.34 -2.62
N ALA A 232 -3.30 4.57 -2.74
CA ALA A 232 -2.14 5.01 -1.97
C ALA A 232 -2.45 5.00 -0.47
N GLU A 233 -3.60 5.52 -0.04
CA GLU A 233 -4.04 5.51 1.36
C GLU A 233 -4.24 4.08 1.89
N GLU A 234 -4.86 3.18 1.12
CA GLU A 234 -5.05 1.79 1.52
C GLU A 234 -3.71 1.04 1.62
N LEU A 235 -2.81 1.25 0.65
CA LEU A 235 -1.44 0.72 0.73
C LEU A 235 -0.74 1.28 1.96
N GLU A 236 -0.94 2.54 2.27
CA GLU A 236 -0.37 3.18 3.45
C GLU A 236 -0.91 2.57 4.74
N LYS A 237 -2.23 2.36 4.86
CA LYS A 237 -2.88 1.68 6.00
C LYS A 237 -2.38 0.25 6.16
N ILE A 238 -2.31 -0.53 5.09
CA ILE A 238 -1.76 -1.89 5.10
C ILE A 238 -0.33 -1.87 5.62
N SER A 239 0.45 -0.91 5.14
CA SER A 239 1.86 -0.77 5.46
C SER A 239 2.06 -0.24 6.90
N ARG A 240 1.15 0.61 7.44
CA ARG A 240 1.05 0.99 8.87
C ARG A 240 0.77 -0.24 9.73
N ARG A 241 -0.18 -1.06 9.27
CA ARG A 241 -0.58 -2.31 9.92
C ARG A 241 0.58 -3.29 10.04
N ILE A 242 1.36 -3.47 8.97
CA ILE A 242 2.53 -4.36 8.96
C ILE A 242 3.59 -3.87 9.95
N ALA A 243 3.96 -2.58 9.89
CA ALA A 243 4.98 -2.01 10.77
C ALA A 243 4.59 -2.13 12.26
N LEU A 244 3.32 -1.82 12.58
CA LEU A 244 2.80 -1.93 13.94
C LEU A 244 2.84 -3.38 14.43
N ARG A 245 2.39 -4.33 13.58
CA ARG A 245 2.46 -5.75 13.92
C ARG A 245 3.87 -6.23 14.13
N GLN A 246 4.83 -5.86 13.29
CA GLN A 246 6.24 -6.24 13.46
C GLN A 246 6.81 -5.74 14.80
N LYS A 247 6.49 -4.50 15.18
CA LYS A 247 6.94 -3.93 16.45
C LYS A 247 6.33 -4.67 17.64
N LEU A 248 5.02 -4.88 17.61
CA LEU A 248 4.28 -5.57 18.68
C LEU A 248 4.58 -7.07 18.71
N HIS A 249 5.04 -7.65 17.60
CA HIS A 249 5.40 -9.07 17.54
C HIS A 249 6.60 -9.37 18.45
N VAL A 250 7.54 -8.43 18.64
CA VAL A 250 8.61 -8.58 19.64
C VAL A 250 8.05 -8.74 21.06
N GLU A 251 6.98 -8.01 21.38
CA GLU A 251 6.29 -8.13 22.67
C GLU A 251 5.46 -9.43 22.73
N ALA A 252 4.81 -9.81 21.63
CA ALA A 252 4.11 -11.10 21.52
C ALA A 252 5.06 -12.29 21.74
N ILE A 253 6.28 -12.25 21.21
CA ILE A 253 7.32 -13.26 21.45
C ILE A 253 7.64 -13.34 22.94
N LYS A 254 7.85 -12.20 23.61
CA LYS A 254 8.10 -12.18 25.05
C LYS A 254 6.92 -12.76 25.83
N ILE A 255 5.69 -12.45 25.42
CA ILE A 255 4.48 -13.02 26.03
C ILE A 255 4.50 -14.55 25.89
N ALA A 256 4.76 -15.04 24.68
CA ALA A 256 4.83 -16.48 24.40
C ALA A 256 5.95 -17.16 25.22
N GLU A 257 7.14 -16.57 25.29
CA GLU A 257 8.28 -17.09 26.05
C GLU A 257 7.99 -17.18 27.55
N GLU A 258 7.36 -16.16 28.15
CA GLU A 258 6.99 -16.18 29.57
C GLU A 258 5.90 -17.21 29.88
N MET A 259 4.90 -17.35 28.99
CA MET A 259 3.89 -18.40 29.13
C MET A 259 4.50 -19.80 29.01
N GLN A 260 5.47 -19.98 28.09
CA GLN A 260 6.17 -21.24 27.89
C GLN A 260 7.00 -21.67 29.09
N LYS A 261 7.55 -20.71 29.86
CA LYS A 261 8.32 -20.98 31.09
C LYS A 261 7.45 -21.56 32.20
N PHE A 262 6.16 -21.22 32.24
CA PHE A 262 5.27 -21.68 33.30
C PHE A 262 4.88 -23.15 33.13
N ASP A 263 4.60 -23.59 31.90
CA ASP A 263 4.35 -25.00 31.60
C ASP A 263 5.08 -25.42 30.33
N THR A 264 6.19 -26.13 30.52
CA THR A 264 7.05 -26.63 29.44
C THR A 264 6.38 -27.68 28.55
N ARG A 265 5.21 -28.18 28.94
CA ARG A 265 4.42 -29.14 28.12
C ARG A 265 3.55 -28.43 27.10
N LEU A 266 3.29 -27.14 27.28
CA LEU A 266 2.56 -26.35 26.29
C LEU A 266 3.46 -26.04 25.11
N PHE A 267 2.88 -25.94 23.91
CA PHE A 267 3.54 -25.34 22.78
C PHE A 267 3.08 -23.89 22.67
N VAL A 268 3.93 -22.93 23.03
CA VAL A 268 3.58 -21.51 22.95
C VAL A 268 4.33 -20.81 21.83
N GLN A 269 3.61 -20.18 20.91
CA GLN A 269 4.20 -19.48 19.77
C GLN A 269 3.57 -18.09 19.58
N ALA A 270 4.40 -17.10 19.27
CA ALA A 270 3.92 -15.84 18.70
C ALA A 270 3.85 -15.96 17.18
N LEU A 271 2.71 -15.64 16.56
CA LEU A 271 2.61 -15.61 15.10
C LEU A 271 3.07 -14.27 14.54
N SER A 272 3.84 -14.35 13.47
CA SER A 272 4.16 -13.21 12.62
C SER A 272 2.97 -12.86 11.70
N THR A 273 3.09 -11.74 10.98
CA THR A 273 2.08 -11.21 10.06
C THR A 273 1.61 -12.15 8.96
N GLU A 274 2.39 -13.20 8.65
CA GLU A 274 2.16 -14.11 7.51
C GLU A 274 1.88 -15.55 7.94
N GLU A 275 1.76 -15.81 9.24
CA GLU A 275 1.54 -17.15 9.77
C GLU A 275 0.08 -17.31 10.18
N ASN A 276 -0.56 -18.37 9.68
CA ASN A 276 -1.88 -18.79 10.11
C ASN A 276 -1.76 -19.97 11.07
N PHE A 277 -2.49 -19.91 12.18
CA PHE A 277 -2.59 -21.01 13.13
C PHE A 277 -3.85 -21.83 12.88
N ASP A 278 -3.69 -23.07 12.43
CA ASP A 278 -4.78 -24.03 12.37
C ASP A 278 -5.03 -24.64 13.74
N ARG A 279 -6.07 -24.15 14.41
CA ARG A 279 -6.47 -24.64 15.75
C ARG A 279 -6.86 -26.12 15.79
N ASN A 280 -7.13 -26.74 14.63
CA ASN A 280 -7.56 -28.14 14.56
C ASN A 280 -6.40 -29.13 14.56
N SER A 281 -5.21 -28.70 14.14
CA SER A 281 -4.04 -29.57 14.01
C SER A 281 -3.06 -29.45 15.18
N ALA A 282 -3.16 -28.39 15.99
CA ALA A 282 -2.30 -28.19 17.15
C ALA A 282 -2.88 -28.84 18.43
N VAL A 283 -2.01 -29.43 19.24
CA VAL A 283 -2.33 -30.09 20.51
C VAL A 283 -1.57 -29.36 21.62
N ASN A 284 -2.24 -29.06 22.74
CA ASN A 284 -1.70 -28.30 23.87
C ASN A 284 -0.98 -26.99 23.47
N ALA A 285 -1.54 -26.28 22.50
CA ALA A 285 -0.91 -25.10 21.94
C ALA A 285 -1.58 -23.81 22.41
N VAL A 286 -0.76 -22.80 22.72
CA VAL A 286 -1.18 -21.42 22.94
C VAL A 286 -0.51 -20.54 21.91
N VAL A 287 -1.28 -19.68 21.28
CA VAL A 287 -0.75 -18.83 20.21
C VAL A 287 -1.07 -17.38 20.47
N VAL A 288 -0.05 -16.53 20.38
CA VAL A 288 -0.15 -15.08 20.59
C VAL A 288 -0.04 -14.38 19.24
N GLU A 289 -1.11 -13.70 18.81
CA GLU A 289 -1.15 -12.92 17.57
C GLU A 289 -1.35 -11.44 17.89
N VAL A 290 -0.78 -10.56 17.06
CA VAL A 290 -1.10 -9.12 17.13
C VAL A 290 -2.37 -8.81 16.34
N GLY A 291 -3.44 -8.55 17.08
CA GLY A 291 -4.70 -8.01 16.60
C GLY A 291 -4.67 -6.48 16.46
N LEU A 292 -5.36 -6.00 15.43
CA LEU A 292 -5.55 -4.57 15.17
C LEU A 292 -7.01 -4.34 14.78
N ASP A 293 -7.60 -3.29 15.34
CA ASP A 293 -8.91 -2.79 14.92
C ASP A 293 -8.82 -2.20 13.50
N SER A 294 -9.98 -2.01 12.86
CA SER A 294 -10.08 -1.58 11.46
C SER A 294 -9.45 -0.20 11.20
N ASP A 295 -9.46 0.67 12.20
CA ASP A 295 -8.88 2.02 12.20
C ASP A 295 -7.46 2.07 12.77
N LEU A 296 -6.88 0.91 13.12
CA LEU A 296 -5.57 0.77 13.76
C LEU A 296 -5.47 1.43 15.14
N SER A 297 -6.57 1.88 15.74
CA SER A 297 -6.55 2.71 16.95
C SER A 297 -6.38 1.93 18.25
N ASN A 298 -6.56 0.60 18.25
CA ASN A 298 -6.32 -0.24 19.42
C ASN A 298 -5.60 -1.54 19.05
N PRO A 299 -4.26 -1.58 19.16
CA PRO A 299 -3.53 -2.82 19.13
C PRO A 299 -3.86 -3.65 20.36
N HIS A 300 -4.05 -4.93 20.11
CA HIS A 300 -4.33 -5.90 21.15
C HIS A 300 -3.63 -7.21 20.80
N TYR A 301 -3.27 -7.98 21.81
CA TYR A 301 -2.84 -9.36 21.64
C TYR A 301 -4.08 -10.24 21.61
N ARG A 302 -4.16 -11.12 20.61
CA ARG A 302 -5.15 -12.18 20.51
C ARG A 302 -4.48 -13.47 20.89
N ILE A 303 -5.00 -14.12 21.92
CA ILE A 303 -4.46 -15.38 22.41
C ILE A 303 -5.46 -16.48 22.09
N TYR A 304 -4.98 -17.43 21.31
CA TYR A 304 -5.71 -18.60 20.89
C TYR A 304 -5.22 -19.82 21.66
N THR A 305 -6.14 -20.71 22.00
CA THR A 305 -5.80 -22.02 22.53
C THR A 305 -6.19 -23.09 21.53
N SER A 306 -5.44 -24.21 21.52
CA SER A 306 -5.88 -25.43 20.84
C SER A 306 -7.16 -25.97 21.47
N LYS A 307 -7.91 -26.79 20.72
CA LYS A 307 -9.22 -27.30 21.15
C LYS A 307 -9.18 -28.13 22.43
N ASP A 308 -8.05 -28.76 22.71
CA ASP A 308 -7.80 -29.60 23.88
C ASP A 308 -7.35 -28.81 25.12
N LEU A 309 -7.12 -27.50 24.98
CA LEU A 309 -6.67 -26.64 26.07
C LEU A 309 -7.79 -25.72 26.56
N ASP A 310 -8.12 -25.79 27.85
CA ASP A 310 -9.11 -24.92 28.49
C ASP A 310 -8.63 -23.45 28.46
N ILE A 311 -9.48 -22.56 27.95
CA ILE A 311 -9.21 -21.12 27.90
C ILE A 311 -8.95 -20.52 29.28
N ASN A 312 -9.55 -21.08 30.35
CA ASN A 312 -9.28 -20.63 31.72
C ASN A 312 -7.85 -20.94 32.16
N MET A 313 -7.25 -22.02 31.66
CA MET A 313 -5.85 -22.31 31.90
C MET A 313 -4.96 -21.24 31.26
N ALA A 314 -5.27 -20.82 30.03
CA ALA A 314 -4.56 -19.72 29.37
C ALA A 314 -4.75 -18.38 30.12
N ILE A 315 -5.94 -18.08 30.63
CA ILE A 315 -6.17 -16.88 31.46
C ILE A 315 -5.35 -16.94 32.75
N ASN A 316 -5.30 -18.08 33.43
CA ASN A 316 -4.53 -18.23 34.67
C ASN A 316 -3.02 -18.08 34.41
N LEU A 317 -2.52 -18.64 33.30
CA LEU A 317 -1.14 -18.42 32.84
C LEU A 317 -0.85 -16.94 32.64
N LEU A 318 -1.74 -16.23 31.95
CA LEU A 318 -1.59 -14.81 31.69
C LEU A 318 -1.63 -13.97 32.97
N LYS A 319 -2.53 -14.29 33.89
CA LYS A 319 -2.61 -13.63 35.20
C LYS A 319 -1.34 -13.84 36.01
N HIS A 320 -0.76 -15.03 35.93
CA HIS A 320 0.48 -15.33 36.62
C HIS A 320 1.69 -14.60 36.00
N SER A 321 1.80 -14.62 34.67
CA SER A 321 2.93 -14.00 33.96
C SER A 321 2.86 -12.48 33.91
N PHE A 322 1.66 -11.89 33.90
CA PHE A 322 1.46 -10.46 33.61
C PHE A 322 0.56 -9.70 34.62
N GLY A 323 0.13 -10.34 35.70
CA GLY A 323 -0.73 -9.75 36.73
C GLY A 323 -2.21 -9.65 36.31
N GLU A 324 -3.03 -8.94 37.09
CA GLU A 324 -4.41 -8.69 36.69
C GLU A 324 -4.47 -7.59 35.63
N LYS A 325 -4.75 -7.99 34.38
CA LYS A 325 -5.09 -7.07 33.27
C LYS A 325 -6.57 -7.21 32.87
N ASN A 326 -7.06 -6.26 32.07
CA ASN A 326 -8.37 -6.37 31.42
C ASN A 326 -8.32 -7.42 30.30
N TYR A 327 -8.57 -8.67 30.67
CA TYR A 327 -8.71 -9.79 29.73
C TYR A 327 -10.15 -9.84 29.21
N ILE A 328 -10.35 -9.65 27.92
CA ILE A 328 -11.66 -9.76 27.27
C ILE A 328 -11.70 -11.09 26.51
N VAL A 329 -12.68 -11.94 26.79
CA VAL A 329 -12.84 -13.23 26.10
C VAL A 329 -13.97 -13.14 25.08
N GLU A 330 -13.65 -13.29 23.80
CA GLU A 330 -14.60 -13.26 22.68
C GLU A 330 -14.32 -14.44 21.74
N ASP A 331 -15.33 -15.25 21.42
CA ASP A 331 -15.22 -16.36 20.44
C ASP A 331 -14.04 -17.31 20.69
N ASN A 332 -13.78 -17.65 21.96
CA ASN A 332 -12.61 -18.44 22.40
C ASN A 332 -11.26 -17.79 22.03
N VAL A 333 -11.20 -16.45 22.08
CA VAL A 333 -10.00 -15.65 21.91
C VAL A 333 -9.88 -14.74 23.12
N ILE A 334 -8.73 -14.76 23.78
CA ILE A 334 -8.45 -13.82 24.87
C ILE A 334 -7.80 -12.59 24.22
N LYS A 335 -8.44 -11.43 24.35
CA LYS A 335 -7.90 -10.14 23.92
C LYS A 335 -7.27 -9.43 25.11
N ILE A 336 -6.04 -8.95 24.91
CA ILE A 336 -5.31 -8.11 25.87
C ILE A 336 -4.94 -6.82 25.16
N GLN A 337 -5.36 -5.68 25.70
CA GLN A 337 -4.97 -4.40 25.12
C GLN A 337 -3.44 -4.22 25.24
N ALA A 338 -2.79 -3.84 24.14
CA ALA A 338 -1.37 -3.52 24.19
C ALA A 338 -1.18 -2.17 24.89
N GLU A 339 -0.24 -2.08 25.82
CA GLU A 339 0.03 -0.85 26.58
C GLU A 339 0.77 0.22 25.74
N THR A 340 1.11 -0.11 24.50
CA THR A 340 1.86 0.79 23.63
C THR A 340 1.01 1.99 23.24
N ASN A 341 1.38 3.18 23.72
CA ASN A 341 0.71 4.43 23.37
C ASN A 341 0.94 4.75 21.88
N ILE A 342 -0.06 4.43 21.06
CA ILE A 342 -0.08 4.64 19.60
C ILE A 342 0.20 6.09 19.24
N LYS A 343 -0.27 7.06 20.04
CA LYS A 343 -0.04 8.46 19.74
C LYS A 343 1.45 8.76 19.66
N ALA A 344 2.29 8.17 20.51
CA ALA A 344 3.75 8.34 20.43
C ALA A 344 4.41 7.53 19.29
N LEU A 345 3.72 6.51 18.75
CA LEU A 345 4.22 5.65 17.68
C LEU A 345 3.99 6.23 16.28
N PHE A 346 2.91 7.01 16.11
CA PHE A 346 2.46 7.51 14.81
C PHE A 346 2.39 9.04 14.72
N THR A 347 2.78 9.77 15.76
CA THR A 347 2.98 11.23 15.64
C THR A 347 4.03 11.61 14.60
N HIS A 348 4.83 10.66 14.12
CA HIS A 348 5.80 10.87 13.05
C HIS A 348 5.56 9.86 11.93
N ASP A 349 5.05 10.35 10.81
CA ASP A 349 4.77 9.60 9.60
C ASP A 349 6.08 9.18 8.91
N THR A 350 6.71 8.12 9.42
CA THR A 350 8.08 7.73 9.02
C THR A 350 8.16 7.22 7.59
N ARG A 351 7.04 6.78 6.99
CA ARG A 351 7.04 6.19 5.63
C ARG A 351 7.00 7.24 4.52
N TYR A 352 6.23 8.32 4.64
CA TYR A 352 6.34 9.46 3.72
C TYR A 352 7.78 9.97 3.68
N LEU A 353 8.41 10.05 4.85
CA LEU A 353 9.79 10.49 4.97
C LEU A 353 10.80 9.49 4.38
N SER A 354 10.49 8.20 4.37
CA SER A 354 11.34 7.18 3.71
C SER A 354 11.33 7.31 2.20
N TYR A 355 10.15 7.57 1.62
CA TYR A 355 10.05 7.87 0.20
C TYR A 355 10.73 9.19 -0.15
N ASP A 356 10.67 10.19 0.72
CA ASP A 356 11.33 11.48 0.50
C ASP A 356 12.84 11.34 0.45
N VAL A 357 13.45 10.59 1.39
CA VAL A 357 14.89 10.31 1.38
C VAL A 357 15.28 9.49 0.15
N GLU A 358 14.51 8.47 -0.23
CA GLU A 358 14.79 7.69 -1.43
C GLU A 358 14.72 8.50 -2.72
N ARG A 359 13.75 9.43 -2.81
CA ARG A 359 13.60 10.37 -3.92
C ARG A 359 14.78 11.32 -3.97
N ILE A 360 15.09 11.99 -2.86
CA ILE A 360 16.23 12.92 -2.77
C ILE A 360 17.53 12.20 -3.17
N LEU A 361 17.77 10.98 -2.66
CA LEU A 361 18.95 10.19 -3.03
C LEU A 361 18.96 9.73 -4.50
N SER A 362 17.81 9.65 -5.17
CA SER A 362 17.72 9.40 -6.62
C SER A 362 17.97 10.64 -7.48
N ALA A 363 18.08 11.84 -6.90
CA ALA A 363 18.33 13.06 -7.66
C ALA A 363 19.64 12.94 -8.46
N PRO A 364 19.65 13.18 -9.79
CA PRO A 364 20.86 13.07 -10.61
C PRO A 364 21.99 13.97 -10.12
N THR A 365 21.66 15.16 -9.62
CA THR A 365 22.65 16.08 -9.04
C THR A 365 23.36 15.44 -7.85
N LEU A 366 22.60 14.86 -6.92
CA LEU A 366 23.14 14.21 -5.73
C LEU A 366 23.89 12.90 -6.06
N GLN A 367 23.40 12.12 -7.02
CA GLN A 367 24.10 10.95 -7.54
C GLN A 367 25.46 11.28 -8.15
N LYS A 368 25.58 12.46 -8.80
CA LYS A 368 26.86 12.94 -9.34
C LYS A 368 27.84 13.32 -8.23
N GLU A 369 27.35 13.89 -7.12
CA GLU A 369 28.18 14.16 -5.93
C GLU A 369 28.72 12.87 -5.32
N PHE A 370 27.90 11.80 -5.29
CA PHE A 370 28.27 10.51 -4.71
C PHE A 370 28.86 9.49 -5.70
N LYS A 371 29.30 9.89 -6.90
CA LYS A 371 29.77 8.97 -7.97
C LYS A 371 30.91 8.02 -7.56
N ASP A 372 31.70 8.42 -6.57
CA ASP A 372 32.86 7.66 -6.07
C ASP A 372 32.48 6.71 -4.92
N PHE A 373 31.20 6.65 -4.57
CA PHE A 373 30.64 5.87 -3.47
C PHE A 373 29.53 4.95 -3.97
N HIS A 374 29.27 3.88 -3.23
CA HIS A 374 28.02 3.13 -3.37
C HIS A 374 26.97 3.73 -2.45
N LEU A 375 25.86 4.19 -3.01
CA LEU A 375 24.76 4.71 -2.21
C LEU A 375 23.72 3.62 -1.92
N PHE A 376 23.49 3.32 -0.65
CA PHE A 376 22.49 2.36 -0.20
C PHE A 376 21.34 3.06 0.53
N LYS A 377 20.12 2.68 0.16
CA LYS A 377 18.89 3.27 0.69
C LYS A 377 18.34 2.53 1.92
N SER A 378 18.93 1.38 2.28
CA SER A 378 18.50 0.56 3.41
C SER A 378 19.61 -0.40 3.86
N LEU A 379 19.70 -0.64 5.18
CA LEU A 379 20.59 -1.64 5.78
C LEU A 379 20.04 -3.08 5.78
N LEU A 380 18.84 -3.31 5.23
CA LEU A 380 18.18 -4.62 5.31
C LEU A 380 18.91 -5.74 4.55
N ASP A 381 19.82 -5.41 3.64
CA ASP A 381 20.67 -6.37 2.94
C ASP A 381 22.16 -6.10 3.20
N THR A 382 22.61 -6.47 4.40
CA THR A 382 24.04 -6.40 4.74
C THR A 382 24.88 -7.23 3.78
N GLY A 383 24.34 -8.34 3.24
CA GLY A 383 25.01 -9.15 2.22
C GLY A 383 25.38 -8.35 0.97
N ALA A 384 24.42 -7.58 0.43
CA ALA A 384 24.65 -6.70 -0.71
C ALA A 384 25.64 -5.59 -0.40
N ILE A 385 25.57 -4.96 0.79
CA ILE A 385 26.52 -3.93 1.21
C ILE A 385 27.95 -4.49 1.19
N PHE A 386 28.17 -5.63 1.83
CA PHE A 386 29.50 -6.24 1.88
C PHE A 386 29.99 -6.71 0.52
N SER A 387 29.12 -7.23 -0.34
CA SER A 387 29.49 -7.58 -1.71
C SER A 387 29.94 -6.37 -2.54
N LYS A 388 29.43 -5.17 -2.25
CA LYS A 388 29.85 -3.94 -2.93
C LYS A 388 31.20 -3.44 -2.42
N LEU A 389 31.47 -3.59 -1.13
CA LEU A 389 32.75 -3.20 -0.54
C LEU A 389 33.96 -3.96 -1.10
N GLU A 390 33.73 -5.11 -1.76
CA GLU A 390 34.77 -5.87 -2.45
C GLU A 390 35.40 -5.12 -3.63
N ASP A 391 34.72 -4.13 -4.21
CA ASP A 391 35.27 -3.32 -5.31
C ASP A 391 36.13 -2.14 -4.82
N GLY A 392 36.34 -2.01 -3.52
CA GLY A 392 37.18 -1.00 -2.89
C GLY A 392 36.52 0.37 -2.73
N LYS A 393 35.29 0.58 -3.24
CA LYS A 393 34.57 1.83 -3.02
C LYS A 393 33.85 1.83 -1.67
N PRO A 394 33.89 2.95 -0.93
CA PRO A 394 33.09 3.12 0.28
C PRO A 394 31.59 3.11 -0.01
N VAL A 395 30.82 2.61 0.96
CA VAL A 395 29.36 2.61 0.95
C VAL A 395 28.87 3.74 1.85
N LEU A 396 27.98 4.58 1.33
CA LEU A 396 27.22 5.57 2.08
C LEU A 396 25.78 5.09 2.20
N CYS A 397 25.22 5.13 3.40
CA CYS A 397 23.87 4.64 3.65
C CYS A 397 23.09 5.57 4.57
N VAL A 398 21.82 5.76 4.24
CA VAL A 398 20.84 6.35 5.16
C VAL A 398 19.94 5.23 5.68
N TYR A 399 19.71 5.17 6.99
CA TYR A 399 18.89 4.13 7.62
C TYR A 399 17.81 4.71 8.52
N ASP A 400 16.56 4.30 8.31
CA ASP A 400 15.42 4.69 9.13
C ASP A 400 15.20 3.71 10.28
N TRP A 401 15.35 4.17 11.53
CA TRP A 401 15.07 3.38 12.72
C TRP A 401 14.30 4.14 13.79
N GLY A 402 13.27 4.88 13.39
CA GLY A 402 12.61 5.84 14.29
C GLY A 402 13.32 7.19 14.33
N LYS A 403 14.50 7.29 13.71
CA LYS A 403 15.27 8.48 13.32
C LYS A 403 16.17 8.08 12.14
N TRP A 404 16.52 9.04 11.28
CA TRP A 404 17.42 8.82 10.15
C TRP A 404 18.88 8.81 10.58
N LEU A 405 19.60 7.72 10.28
CA LEU A 405 21.03 7.54 10.56
C LEU A 405 21.84 7.65 9.27
N ALA A 406 22.93 8.42 9.29
CA ALA A 406 23.93 8.45 8.22
C ALA A 406 25.07 7.50 8.57
N LEU A 407 25.41 6.59 7.66
CA LEU A 407 26.47 5.60 7.82
C LEU A 407 27.46 5.69 6.66
N CYS A 408 28.74 5.55 6.97
CA CYS A 408 29.81 5.33 6.02
C CYS A 408 30.51 4.01 6.35
N ILE A 409 30.64 3.14 5.36
CA ILE A 409 31.22 1.81 5.53
C ILE A 409 32.32 1.63 4.48
N PHE A 410 33.48 1.15 4.87
CA PHE A 410 34.53 0.80 3.92
C PHE A 410 35.34 -0.39 4.42
N ARG A 411 36.03 -1.04 3.49
CA ARG A 411 36.97 -2.12 3.77
C ARG A 411 38.37 -1.54 3.99
N ASN A 412 39.04 -2.01 5.03
CA ASN A 412 40.42 -1.67 5.35
C ASN A 412 41.38 -2.62 4.60
N ASP A 413 42.64 -2.23 4.50
CA ASP A 413 43.64 -2.97 3.72
C ASP A 413 43.98 -4.34 4.36
N ASP A 414 43.73 -4.49 5.66
CA ASP A 414 43.86 -5.75 6.41
C ASP A 414 42.64 -6.69 6.24
N GLY A 415 41.66 -6.30 5.42
CA GLY A 415 40.45 -7.06 5.15
C GLY A 415 39.34 -6.88 6.20
N THR A 416 39.56 -6.07 7.24
CA THR A 416 38.51 -5.69 8.20
C THR A 416 37.60 -4.60 7.63
N TYR A 417 36.47 -4.34 8.30
CA TYR A 417 35.53 -3.30 7.89
C TYR A 417 35.41 -2.23 8.95
N THR A 418 35.32 -0.97 8.52
CA THR A 418 35.04 0.16 9.40
C THR A 418 33.63 0.68 9.12
N VAL A 419 32.83 0.85 10.16
CA VAL A 419 31.50 1.46 10.13
C VAL A 419 31.54 2.74 10.96
N LEU A 420 31.44 3.87 10.28
CA LEU A 420 31.30 5.18 10.87
C LEU A 420 29.82 5.57 10.83
N TYR A 421 29.29 6.05 11.94
CA TYR A 421 27.90 6.47 12.02
C TYR A 421 27.72 7.57 13.05
N MET A 422 26.73 8.42 12.79
CA MET A 422 26.30 9.39 13.79
C MET A 422 25.25 8.76 14.66
N ASN A 423 25.46 8.82 15.97
CA ASN A 423 24.56 8.28 16.95
C ASN A 423 23.70 9.39 17.56
N TYR A 424 22.40 9.37 17.25
CA TYR A 424 21.42 10.28 17.84
C TYR A 424 20.81 9.74 19.16
N ASN A 425 21.06 8.47 19.53
CA ASN A 425 20.64 7.86 20.82
C ASN A 425 21.31 6.48 21.10
N SER A 426 21.74 6.27 22.35
CA SER A 426 22.51 5.11 22.86
C SER A 426 22.07 3.67 22.46
N PRO A 427 20.79 3.31 22.26
CA PRO A 427 20.39 1.94 21.91
C PRO A 427 20.90 1.42 20.56
N SER A 428 21.46 2.30 19.71
CA SER A 428 21.77 1.97 18.32
C SER A 428 23.01 1.08 18.12
N ASN A 429 23.94 1.10 19.08
CA ASN A 429 25.24 0.43 18.94
C ASN A 429 25.14 -1.10 18.97
N GLU A 430 24.27 -1.68 19.82
CA GLU A 430 24.13 -3.14 19.90
C GLU A 430 23.47 -3.74 18.66
N LEU A 431 22.50 -3.04 18.05
CA LEU A 431 21.85 -3.55 16.86
C LEU A 431 22.77 -3.48 15.64
N LEU A 432 23.50 -2.37 15.46
CA LEU A 432 24.50 -2.26 14.39
C LEU A 432 25.56 -3.36 14.54
N LYS A 433 26.00 -3.65 15.78
CA LYS A 433 26.85 -4.82 16.05
C LYS A 433 26.17 -6.13 15.64
N LYS A 434 24.91 -6.37 15.98
CA LYS A 434 24.17 -7.59 15.57
C LYS A 434 24.02 -7.71 14.04
N LEU A 435 23.81 -6.58 13.35
CA LEU A 435 23.61 -6.56 11.90
C LEU A 435 24.90 -6.84 11.12
N PHE A 436 26.03 -6.29 11.58
CA PHE A 436 27.30 -6.34 10.85
C PHE A 436 28.28 -7.39 11.40
N CYS A 437 28.23 -7.74 12.68
CA CYS A 437 29.06 -8.80 13.27
C CYS A 437 28.41 -10.17 13.07
N LYS A 438 28.64 -10.78 11.89
CA LYS A 438 28.52 -12.24 11.72
C LYS A 438 29.82 -12.90 12.19
N LYS A 439 29.76 -14.20 12.56
CA LYS A 439 30.85 -14.98 13.20
C LYS A 439 32.25 -14.83 12.57
N ASP A 440 32.36 -14.47 11.30
CA ASP A 440 33.62 -14.44 10.54
C ASP A 440 34.05 -13.04 10.07
N ARG A 441 33.48 -11.95 10.61
CA ARG A 441 33.81 -10.57 10.17
C ARG A 441 34.23 -9.69 11.34
N CYS A 442 35.43 -9.10 11.23
CA CYS A 442 35.89 -8.09 12.15
C CYS A 442 35.41 -6.71 11.67
N VAL A 443 34.58 -6.05 12.48
CA VAL A 443 33.98 -4.75 12.17
C VAL A 443 34.31 -3.76 13.28
N LYS A 444 34.98 -2.66 12.93
CA LYS A 444 35.27 -1.53 13.83
C LYS A 444 34.15 -0.50 13.73
N PHE A 445 33.53 -0.17 14.86
CA PHE A 445 32.48 0.83 14.96
C PHE A 445 33.03 2.10 15.58
N ILE A 446 32.86 3.24 14.92
CA ILE A 446 33.27 4.55 15.45
C ILE A 446 32.01 5.44 15.49
N PRO A 447 31.41 5.66 16.68
CA PRO A 447 30.28 6.55 16.82
C PRO A 447 30.73 8.01 16.89
N HIS A 448 29.95 8.90 16.28
CA HIS A 448 29.94 10.33 16.63
C HIS A 448 28.70 10.61 17.50
N LEU A 449 28.89 11.14 18.72
CA LEU A 449 27.76 11.47 19.59
C LEU A 449 27.20 12.84 19.18
N GLN A 450 25.92 12.91 18.81
CA GLN A 450 25.22 14.18 18.66
C GLN A 450 24.19 14.29 19.78
N ILE A 451 24.46 15.18 20.74
CA ILE A 451 23.65 15.38 21.95
C ILE A 451 22.53 16.35 21.61
N GLU A 452 21.45 15.89 21.00
CA GLU A 452 20.12 16.55 21.04
C GLU A 452 19.14 15.78 20.14
N SER A 453 17.94 15.44 20.63
CA SER A 453 16.75 15.28 19.76
C SER A 453 15.48 14.95 20.54
N ASN A 454 14.74 16.00 20.91
CA ASN A 454 13.29 15.98 20.99
C ASN A 454 12.73 16.75 19.77
N GLN A 455 12.87 16.26 18.53
CA GLN A 455 12.48 17.04 17.34
C GLN A 455 11.99 16.25 16.12
N ASP A 456 11.38 17.02 15.21
CA ASP A 456 10.71 16.71 13.92
C ASP A 456 11.50 15.72 13.04
N TYR A 457 10.85 14.61 12.71
CA TYR A 457 11.39 13.51 11.93
C TYR A 457 11.83 13.93 10.51
N SER A 458 11.16 14.93 9.92
CA SER A 458 11.44 15.38 8.56
C SER A 458 12.76 16.13 8.44
N ALA A 459 13.11 16.90 9.46
CA ALA A 459 14.41 17.56 9.56
C ALA A 459 15.54 16.52 9.68
N SER A 460 15.29 15.40 10.36
CA SER A 460 16.29 14.34 10.54
C SER A 460 16.70 13.65 9.24
N GLY A 461 15.79 13.52 8.26
CA GLY A 461 16.11 13.00 6.93
C GLY A 461 17.02 13.94 6.15
N ALA A 462 16.69 15.24 6.15
CA ALA A 462 17.53 16.25 5.51
C ALA A 462 18.93 16.31 6.13
N GLN A 463 18.98 16.29 7.46
CA GLN A 463 20.21 16.24 8.25
C GLN A 463 21.07 15.01 7.91
N ALA A 464 20.48 13.82 7.83
CA ALA A 464 21.21 12.59 7.51
C ALA A 464 21.87 12.64 6.11
N ILE A 465 21.15 13.14 5.10
CA ILE A 465 21.70 13.28 3.74
C ILE A 465 22.81 14.34 3.70
N GLN A 466 22.62 15.48 4.37
CA GLN A 466 23.68 16.49 4.45
C GLN A 466 24.93 15.94 5.15
N ASN A 467 24.74 15.14 6.20
CA ASN A 467 25.84 14.50 6.89
C ASN A 467 26.53 13.44 6.03
N LEU A 468 25.81 12.73 5.14
CA LEU A 468 26.47 11.91 4.12
C LEU A 468 27.31 12.74 3.13
N ARG A 469 26.86 13.95 2.74
CA ARG A 469 27.67 14.84 1.89
C ARG A 469 28.95 15.26 2.58
N ILE A 470 28.88 15.62 3.87
CA ILE A 470 30.07 15.94 4.69
C ILE A 470 31.01 14.73 4.74
N MET A 471 30.49 13.54 5.06
CA MET A 471 31.29 12.31 5.09
C MET A 471 31.95 12.02 3.74
N ALA A 472 31.23 12.20 2.63
CA ALA A 472 31.77 11.99 1.29
C ALA A 472 32.89 12.98 0.94
N GLN A 473 32.69 14.27 1.26
CA GLN A 473 33.69 15.31 1.04
C GLN A 473 34.96 15.06 1.84
N GLU A 474 34.84 14.73 3.13
CA GLU A 474 36.02 14.47 3.96
C GLU A 474 36.72 13.17 3.57
N LEU A 475 35.97 12.11 3.26
CA LEU A 475 36.57 10.86 2.80
C LEU A 475 37.33 11.05 1.47
N SER A 476 36.89 11.97 0.60
CA SER A 476 37.59 12.30 -0.64
C SER A 476 38.96 12.98 -0.42
N LYS A 477 39.20 13.56 0.77
CA LYS A 477 40.49 14.15 1.15
C LYS A 477 41.48 13.09 1.66
N GLY A 478 40.99 11.92 2.07
CA GLY A 478 41.81 10.79 2.49
C GLY A 478 41.13 9.95 3.58
N ARG A 479 41.14 8.63 3.42
CA ARG A 479 40.50 7.67 4.34
C ARG A 479 41.02 7.76 5.77
N ASP A 480 42.34 7.73 5.94
CA ASP A 480 42.94 7.60 7.27
C ASP A 480 42.76 8.90 8.06
N ALA A 481 42.96 10.05 7.41
CA ALA A 481 42.69 11.37 7.99
C ALA A 481 41.21 11.50 8.41
N PHE A 482 40.28 11.08 7.55
CA PHE A 482 38.85 11.11 7.86
C PHE A 482 38.48 10.26 9.07
N VAL A 483 39.09 9.08 9.24
CA VAL A 483 38.84 8.20 10.39
C VAL A 483 39.38 8.81 11.69
N GLU A 484 40.56 9.41 11.64
CA GLU A 484 41.21 10.02 12.80
C GLU A 484 40.44 11.26 13.28
N SER A 485 39.94 12.09 12.36
CA SER A 485 39.19 13.31 12.69
C SER A 485 37.68 13.13 12.74
N PHE A 486 37.15 11.91 12.56
CA PHE A 486 35.70 11.67 12.48
C PHE A 486 34.95 12.21 13.70
N GLY A 487 35.53 12.07 14.89
CA GLY A 487 34.99 12.54 16.17
C GLY A 487 35.01 14.06 16.37
N GLU A 488 35.67 14.80 15.48
CA GLU A 488 35.90 16.24 15.58
C GLU A 488 35.09 17.03 14.53
N PHE A 489 34.37 16.36 13.64
CA PHE A 489 33.61 17.03 12.58
C PHE A 489 32.36 17.74 13.12
N GLU A 490 32.18 18.97 12.67
CA GLU A 490 30.94 19.70 12.85
C GLU A 490 29.91 19.22 11.81
N PHE A 491 29.08 18.26 12.22
CA PHE A 491 27.98 17.77 11.41
C PHE A 491 26.81 18.76 11.37
N CYS A 492 25.96 18.65 10.35
CA CYS A 492 24.81 19.50 10.12
C CYS A 492 23.93 19.57 11.37
N SER A 493 23.64 20.80 11.84
CA SER A 493 22.69 21.06 12.91
C SER A 493 21.25 20.90 12.41
N VAL A 494 20.30 20.77 13.33
CA VAL A 494 18.88 20.66 12.96
C VAL A 494 18.37 21.95 12.32
N GLU A 495 18.85 23.10 12.78
CA GLU A 495 18.51 24.41 12.22
C GLU A 495 18.96 24.51 10.76
N SER A 496 20.20 24.12 10.47
CA SER A 496 20.70 24.08 9.08
C SER A 496 19.95 23.07 8.22
N ALA A 497 19.58 21.91 8.77
CA ALA A 497 18.77 20.92 8.05
C ALA A 497 17.37 21.45 7.69
N ASN A 498 16.75 22.24 8.56
CA ASN A 498 15.46 22.88 8.31
C ASN A 498 15.54 23.96 7.20
N GLU A 499 16.65 24.68 7.12
CA GLU A 499 16.89 25.63 6.03
C GLU A 499 17.11 24.91 4.69
N LEU A 500 17.93 23.86 4.69
CA LEU A 500 18.19 23.02 3.51
C LEU A 500 16.91 22.41 2.95
N LYS A 501 15.99 21.97 3.83
CA LYS A 501 14.67 21.43 3.47
C LYS A 501 13.84 22.42 2.66
N LYS A 502 13.90 23.72 2.99
CA LYS A 502 13.14 24.78 2.29
C LYS A 502 13.79 25.22 0.97
N GLY A 503 15.07 24.90 0.76
CA GLY A 503 15.86 25.27 -0.42
C GLY A 503 16.27 24.05 -1.24
N GLU A 504 17.58 23.77 -1.24
CA GLU A 504 18.26 22.78 -2.09
C GLU A 504 17.57 21.40 -2.10
N PHE A 505 17.08 20.93 -0.96
CA PHE A 505 16.48 19.59 -0.86
C PHE A 505 15.12 19.50 -1.53
N ALA A 506 14.38 20.62 -1.63
CA ALA A 506 13.14 20.66 -2.37
C ALA A 506 13.39 20.45 -3.87
N ASP A 507 14.53 20.90 -4.38
CA ASP A 507 14.90 20.70 -5.78
C ASP A 507 15.42 19.28 -6.04
N PHE A 508 16.22 18.71 -5.13
CA PHE A 508 16.57 17.29 -5.18
C PHE A 508 15.34 16.39 -5.13
N TYR A 509 14.35 16.73 -4.30
CA TYR A 509 13.10 15.99 -4.24
C TYR A 509 12.38 15.98 -5.60
N LYS A 510 12.23 17.15 -6.26
CA LYS A 510 11.62 17.25 -7.60
C LYS A 510 12.39 16.46 -8.66
N GLU A 511 13.73 16.50 -8.62
CA GLU A 511 14.57 15.72 -9.52
C GLU A 511 14.39 14.22 -9.31
N GLY A 512 14.46 13.81 -8.05
CA GLY A 512 14.27 12.44 -7.61
C GLY A 512 12.91 11.86 -7.97
N ASP A 513 11.85 12.65 -7.80
CA ASP A 513 10.48 12.27 -8.12
C ASP A 513 10.31 11.93 -9.61
N LYS A 514 10.93 12.71 -10.51
CA LYS A 514 10.94 12.41 -11.95
C LYS A 514 11.65 11.09 -12.26
N VAL A 515 12.79 10.83 -11.62
CA VAL A 515 13.53 9.56 -11.79
C VAL A 515 12.68 8.40 -11.27
N PHE A 516 12.09 8.56 -10.09
CA PHE A 516 11.27 7.54 -9.46
C PHE A 516 10.03 7.20 -10.29
N GLU A 517 9.30 8.18 -10.80
CA GLU A 517 8.15 7.95 -11.69
C GLU A 517 8.59 7.28 -13.01
N THR A 518 9.74 7.65 -13.55
CA THR A 518 10.30 6.99 -14.75
C THR A 518 10.66 5.53 -14.48
N GLU A 519 11.31 5.23 -13.34
CA GLU A 519 11.65 3.86 -12.93
C GLU A 519 10.40 3.02 -12.63
N LYS A 520 9.39 3.63 -12.02
CA LYS A 520 8.08 3.01 -11.76
C LYS A 520 7.35 2.66 -13.06
N LEU A 521 7.31 3.57 -14.03
CA LEU A 521 6.75 3.29 -15.36
C LEU A 521 7.54 2.20 -16.08
N ALA A 522 8.87 2.26 -16.08
CA ALA A 522 9.72 1.23 -16.68
C ALA A 522 9.54 -0.13 -15.99
N LYS A 523 9.30 -0.15 -14.68
CA LYS A 523 8.98 -1.34 -13.90
C LYS A 523 7.64 -1.93 -14.29
N ILE A 524 6.60 -1.11 -14.41
CA ILE A 524 5.29 -1.51 -14.90
C ILE A 524 5.41 -2.13 -16.29
N ASP A 525 6.14 -1.48 -17.20
CA ASP A 525 6.38 -2.00 -18.55
C ASP A 525 7.14 -3.33 -18.57
N ARG A 526 8.15 -3.50 -17.71
CA ARG A 526 8.87 -4.78 -17.59
C ARG A 526 7.99 -5.89 -17.04
N LEU A 527 7.18 -5.60 -16.02
CA LEU A 527 6.19 -6.56 -15.51
C LEU A 527 5.20 -6.96 -16.60
N HIS A 528 4.75 -6.00 -17.42
CA HIS A 528 3.91 -6.28 -18.58
C HIS A 528 4.59 -7.19 -19.60
N GLN A 529 5.87 -6.95 -19.91
CA GLN A 529 6.64 -7.80 -20.82
C GLN A 529 6.80 -9.23 -20.29
N ILE A 530 7.07 -9.40 -18.98
CA ILE A 530 7.18 -10.71 -18.34
C ILE A 530 5.84 -11.45 -18.42
N LYS A 531 4.74 -10.83 -17.98
CA LYS A 531 3.40 -11.42 -18.04
C LYS A 531 3.05 -11.81 -19.49
N LYS A 532 3.29 -10.94 -20.47
CA LYS A 532 3.03 -11.21 -21.89
C LYS A 532 3.85 -12.37 -22.44
N LYS A 533 5.14 -12.46 -22.08
CA LYS A 533 6.05 -13.50 -22.56
C LYS A 533 5.65 -14.89 -22.04
N HIS A 534 5.25 -14.97 -20.78
CA HIS A 534 4.96 -16.25 -20.11
C HIS A 534 3.47 -16.64 -20.12
N TYR A 535 2.58 -15.75 -20.56
CA TYR A 535 1.16 -16.04 -20.69
C TYR A 535 0.83 -17.33 -21.49
N PRO A 536 1.51 -17.65 -22.62
CA PRO A 536 1.29 -18.91 -23.33
C PRO A 536 1.58 -20.17 -22.49
N GLU A 537 2.56 -20.11 -21.58
CA GLU A 537 2.90 -21.22 -20.68
C GLU A 537 1.77 -21.46 -19.68
N ILE A 538 1.22 -20.39 -19.09
CA ILE A 538 0.04 -20.48 -18.20
C ILE A 538 -1.17 -21.02 -18.96
N GLN A 539 -1.38 -20.57 -20.22
CA GLN A 539 -2.49 -21.06 -21.03
C GLN A 539 -2.39 -22.56 -21.30
N ASN A 540 -1.20 -23.07 -21.63
CA ASN A 540 -0.99 -24.51 -21.83
C ASN A 540 -1.27 -25.30 -20.54
N LEU A 541 -0.78 -24.82 -19.39
CA LEU A 541 -1.07 -25.42 -18.09
C LEU A 541 -2.56 -25.42 -17.76
N ALA A 542 -3.26 -24.31 -18.05
CA ALA A 542 -4.71 -24.23 -17.88
C ALA A 542 -5.45 -25.26 -18.75
N GLU A 543 -5.05 -25.43 -20.01
CA GLU A 543 -5.62 -26.44 -20.92
C GLU A 543 -5.34 -27.88 -20.46
N ASP A 544 -4.16 -28.15 -19.92
CA ASP A 544 -3.84 -29.48 -19.42
C ASP A 544 -4.60 -29.81 -18.13
N LEU A 545 -4.77 -28.85 -17.22
CA LEU A 545 -5.63 -29.02 -16.04
C LEU A 545 -7.10 -29.23 -16.41
N LYS A 546 -7.60 -28.60 -17.48
CA LYS A 546 -8.97 -28.86 -18.00
C LYS A 546 -9.16 -30.31 -18.42
N LYS A 547 -8.13 -30.97 -18.95
CA LYS A 547 -8.21 -32.38 -19.40
C LYS A 547 -8.25 -33.36 -18.23
N LEU A 548 -7.75 -32.96 -17.06
CA LEU A 548 -7.56 -33.84 -15.91
C LEU A 548 -8.79 -33.96 -15.00
N GLY A 549 -9.82 -33.14 -15.17
CA GLY A 549 -11.03 -33.31 -14.37
C GLY A 549 -12.29 -32.74 -14.99
N GLU A 550 -13.38 -33.47 -14.77
CA GLU A 550 -14.73 -33.07 -15.13
C GLU A 550 -15.35 -32.22 -14.00
N GLY A 551 -16.07 -31.16 -14.35
CA GLY A 551 -16.88 -30.40 -13.40
C GLY A 551 -16.25 -29.14 -12.78
N PHE A 552 -15.08 -28.70 -13.23
CA PHE A 552 -14.50 -27.38 -12.89
C PHE A 552 -14.03 -26.63 -14.14
N SER A 553 -13.91 -25.30 -14.03
CA SER A 553 -13.38 -24.44 -15.09
C SER A 553 -11.97 -23.97 -14.74
N VAL A 554 -11.02 -24.07 -15.68
CA VAL A 554 -9.65 -23.56 -15.47
C VAL A 554 -9.41 -22.36 -16.38
N ARG A 555 -8.78 -21.30 -15.86
CA ARG A 555 -8.48 -20.08 -16.61
C ARG A 555 -7.05 -19.61 -16.35
N ALA A 556 -6.35 -19.20 -17.40
CA ALA A 556 -5.15 -18.38 -17.27
C ALA A 556 -5.59 -16.91 -17.18
N LEU A 557 -5.12 -16.19 -16.17
CA LEU A 557 -5.42 -14.77 -15.98
C LEU A 557 -4.37 -13.93 -16.72
N GLY A 558 -4.83 -13.12 -17.66
CA GLY A 558 -4.06 -12.08 -18.31
C GLY A 558 -3.88 -10.84 -17.42
N GLN A 559 -3.27 -9.81 -18.00
CA GLN A 559 -2.85 -8.58 -17.32
C GLN A 559 -3.97 -7.85 -16.54
N ASN A 560 -5.21 -7.92 -17.03
CA ASN A 560 -6.36 -7.23 -16.46
C ASN A 560 -7.47 -8.20 -16.01
N ASP A 561 -7.16 -9.49 -15.95
CA ASP A 561 -8.16 -10.49 -15.60
C ASP A 561 -8.17 -10.67 -14.08
N SER A 562 -9.36 -10.66 -13.49
CA SER A 562 -9.58 -10.98 -12.08
C SER A 562 -10.54 -12.16 -11.97
N VAL A 563 -10.38 -13.00 -10.95
CA VAL A 563 -11.38 -14.01 -10.62
C VAL A 563 -12.61 -13.31 -10.02
N GLU A 564 -13.77 -13.49 -10.63
CA GLU A 564 -15.02 -13.06 -10.01
C GLU A 564 -15.21 -13.81 -8.68
N LYS A 565 -15.48 -13.08 -7.58
CA LYS A 565 -15.72 -13.67 -6.25
C LYS A 565 -16.81 -14.75 -6.21
N ASN A 566 -17.67 -14.82 -7.24
CA ASN A 566 -18.80 -15.74 -7.34
C ASN A 566 -18.60 -16.85 -8.39
N ALA A 567 -17.40 -16.99 -8.97
CA ALA A 567 -17.12 -18.08 -9.89
C ALA A 567 -17.20 -19.41 -9.11
N LYS A 568 -18.07 -20.34 -9.53
CA LYS A 568 -18.18 -21.68 -8.94
C LYS A 568 -17.21 -22.64 -9.62
N LYS A 569 -16.64 -23.55 -8.84
CA LYS A 569 -15.68 -24.60 -9.25
C LYS A 569 -14.67 -24.09 -10.27
N THR A 570 -13.96 -23.01 -9.95
CA THR A 570 -13.02 -22.36 -10.87
C THR A 570 -11.61 -22.35 -10.30
N ILE A 571 -10.65 -22.79 -11.11
CA ILE A 571 -9.22 -22.66 -10.88
C ILE A 571 -8.71 -21.55 -11.80
N ALA A 572 -8.09 -20.51 -11.24
CA ALA A 572 -7.47 -19.46 -12.02
C ALA A 572 -5.97 -19.40 -11.75
N LEU A 573 -5.19 -19.27 -12.81
CA LEU A 573 -3.74 -19.27 -12.77
C LEU A 573 -3.21 -17.88 -13.12
N GLU A 574 -2.40 -17.28 -12.26
CA GLU A 574 -1.77 -15.97 -12.48
C GLU A 574 -0.25 -16.07 -12.28
N ILE A 575 0.52 -15.34 -13.09
CA ILE A 575 1.92 -15.08 -12.76
C ILE A 575 2.03 -13.88 -11.82
N GLU A 576 2.55 -14.12 -10.63
CA GLU A 576 3.04 -13.10 -9.73
C GLU A 576 4.55 -13.00 -9.85
N VAL A 577 5.09 -11.81 -10.09
CA VAL A 577 6.54 -11.61 -10.02
C VAL A 577 6.87 -11.31 -8.56
N ASP A 578 7.65 -12.18 -7.93
CA ASP A 578 8.02 -12.02 -6.52
C ASP A 578 8.91 -10.77 -6.35
N ARG A 579 8.98 -10.22 -5.13
CA ARG A 579 9.86 -9.05 -4.89
C ARG A 579 11.30 -9.37 -5.31
N TYR A 580 11.93 -8.38 -5.94
CA TYR A 580 13.28 -8.41 -6.51
C TYR A 580 14.30 -9.12 -5.61
N SER A 581 15.04 -10.08 -6.18
CA SER A 581 16.39 -10.40 -5.69
C SER A 581 17.40 -9.69 -6.60
N TYR A 582 18.04 -8.62 -6.11
CA TYR A 582 19.16 -7.99 -6.81
C TYR A 582 20.39 -8.89 -6.71
N SER A 583 20.75 -9.57 -7.79
CA SER A 583 22.10 -10.10 -7.98
C SER A 583 22.66 -9.55 -9.30
N TYR A 584 23.30 -8.38 -9.27
CA TYR A 584 24.00 -7.85 -10.44
C TYR A 584 25.18 -8.79 -10.79
N PRO A 585 25.48 -9.11 -12.07
CA PRO A 585 25.06 -8.45 -13.31
C PRO A 585 23.82 -9.03 -14.01
N SER A 586 23.14 -10.01 -13.42
CA SER A 586 22.00 -10.70 -14.03
C SER A 586 20.72 -10.43 -13.26
N VAL A 587 19.80 -9.65 -13.84
CA VAL A 587 18.44 -9.51 -13.29
C VAL A 587 17.70 -10.83 -13.51
N CYS A 588 17.75 -11.71 -12.53
CA CYS A 588 16.91 -12.89 -12.46
C CYS A 588 15.56 -12.47 -11.89
N TYR A 589 14.49 -12.63 -12.67
CA TYR A 589 13.13 -12.47 -12.18
C TYR A 589 12.65 -13.83 -11.69
N ASN A 590 12.45 -13.95 -10.38
CA ASN A 590 11.66 -15.04 -9.84
C ASN A 590 10.20 -14.65 -10.00
N TYR A 591 9.43 -15.53 -10.63
CA TYR A 591 7.99 -15.40 -10.69
C TYR A 591 7.34 -16.67 -10.13
N ASN A 592 6.31 -16.45 -9.34
CA ASN A 592 5.46 -17.47 -8.76
C ASN A 592 4.23 -17.65 -9.64
N LEU A 593 3.84 -18.89 -9.85
CA LEU A 593 2.48 -19.17 -10.30
C LEU A 593 1.55 -19.12 -9.08
N LYS A 594 0.64 -18.15 -9.05
CA LYS A 594 -0.47 -18.10 -8.11
C LYS A 594 -1.65 -18.87 -8.67
N ILE A 595 -2.23 -19.73 -7.85
CA ILE A 595 -3.44 -20.47 -8.18
C ILE A 595 -4.55 -20.01 -7.24
N TYR A 596 -5.62 -19.49 -7.82
CA TYR A 596 -6.84 -19.12 -7.11
C TYR A 596 -7.89 -20.19 -7.32
N CYS A 597 -8.54 -20.60 -6.24
CA CYS A 597 -9.61 -21.59 -6.27
C CYS A 597 -10.88 -20.93 -5.74
N SER A 598 -12.02 -21.25 -6.35
CA SER A 598 -13.31 -20.86 -5.80
C SER A 598 -13.58 -21.59 -4.48
N ASN A 599 -14.33 -20.96 -3.58
CA ASN A 599 -14.60 -21.47 -2.23
C ASN A 599 -15.28 -22.85 -2.19
N ASP A 600 -15.91 -23.26 -3.30
CA ASP A 600 -16.59 -24.54 -3.46
C ASP A 600 -15.70 -25.64 -4.08
N LEU A 601 -14.39 -25.37 -4.21
CA LEU A 601 -13.39 -26.33 -4.67
C LEU A 601 -12.40 -26.62 -3.53
N GLU A 602 -12.33 -27.87 -3.08
CA GLU A 602 -11.37 -28.26 -2.04
C GLU A 602 -9.94 -28.22 -2.58
N MET A 603 -9.03 -27.57 -1.84
CA MET A 603 -7.62 -27.43 -2.24
C MET A 603 -6.91 -28.76 -2.49
N ILE A 604 -7.32 -29.83 -1.79
CA ILE A 604 -6.75 -31.16 -1.96
C ILE A 604 -6.96 -31.71 -3.38
N VAL A 605 -8.08 -31.39 -4.03
CA VAL A 605 -8.37 -31.79 -5.41
C VAL A 605 -7.42 -31.09 -6.38
N VAL A 606 -7.14 -29.81 -6.14
CA VAL A 606 -6.23 -28.99 -6.94
C VAL A 606 -4.79 -29.48 -6.81
N GLU A 607 -4.38 -29.83 -5.59
CA GLU A 607 -3.08 -30.46 -5.34
C GLU A 607 -2.91 -31.78 -6.09
N GLU A 608 -3.90 -32.68 -6.03
CA GLU A 608 -3.82 -33.97 -6.71
C GLU A 608 -3.75 -33.82 -8.24
N LEU A 609 -4.48 -32.85 -8.80
CA LEU A 609 -4.43 -32.52 -10.21
C LEU A 609 -3.03 -32.03 -10.63
N LEU A 610 -2.39 -31.21 -9.79
CA LEU A 610 -1.07 -30.67 -10.06
C LEU A 610 0.03 -31.71 -9.85
N LYS A 611 -0.07 -32.56 -8.82
CA LYS A 611 0.80 -33.72 -8.61
C LYS A 611 0.76 -34.70 -9.80
N LYS A 612 -0.39 -34.85 -10.46
CA LYS A 612 -0.52 -35.64 -11.70
C LYS A 612 0.15 -34.99 -12.91
N HIS A 613 0.30 -33.66 -12.90
CA HIS A 613 0.78 -32.89 -14.04
C HIS A 613 2.28 -32.54 -13.98
N SER A 614 2.87 -32.35 -12.79
CA SER A 614 4.29 -31.99 -12.64
C SER A 614 5.03 -32.82 -11.58
N GLN A 615 6.29 -33.15 -11.88
CA GLN A 615 7.24 -33.82 -10.96
C GLN A 615 7.97 -32.83 -10.04
N GLU A 616 7.64 -31.54 -10.07
CA GLU A 616 8.35 -30.49 -9.33
C GLU A 616 7.84 -30.32 -7.89
N LYS A 617 8.65 -29.67 -7.03
CA LYS A 617 8.30 -29.40 -5.63
C LYS A 617 7.39 -28.18 -5.53
N TYR A 618 6.23 -28.34 -4.90
CA TYR A 618 5.26 -27.27 -4.62
C TYR A 618 5.35 -26.82 -3.16
N GLU A 619 4.93 -25.59 -2.88
CA GLU A 619 4.73 -25.06 -1.52
C GLU A 619 3.30 -24.50 -1.40
N ILE A 620 2.60 -24.82 -0.32
CA ILE A 620 1.25 -24.30 -0.04
C ILE A 620 1.35 -23.33 1.12
N LYS A 621 0.95 -22.07 0.90
CA LYS A 621 0.88 -21.04 1.94
C LYS A 621 -0.43 -20.28 1.78
N ASP A 622 -1.23 -20.22 2.84
CA ASP A 622 -2.50 -19.46 2.91
C ASP A 622 -3.57 -19.82 1.87
N GLY A 623 -3.71 -21.11 1.56
CA GLY A 623 -4.67 -21.56 0.53
C GLY A 623 -4.26 -21.22 -0.90
N VAL A 624 -3.04 -20.71 -1.09
CA VAL A 624 -2.42 -20.46 -2.38
C VAL A 624 -1.31 -21.48 -2.59
N LEU A 625 -1.43 -22.31 -3.63
CA LEU A 625 -0.33 -23.16 -4.07
C LEU A 625 0.66 -22.34 -4.89
N ARG A 626 1.93 -22.34 -4.47
CA ARG A 626 3.07 -21.75 -5.17
C ARG A 626 3.88 -22.86 -5.83
N ILE A 627 4.10 -22.74 -7.13
CA ILE A 627 5.04 -23.60 -7.85
C ILE A 627 6.41 -22.90 -7.87
N CYS A 628 7.35 -23.41 -7.09
CA CYS A 628 8.69 -22.83 -6.98
C CYS A 628 9.63 -23.40 -8.06
N ARG A 629 9.88 -22.57 -9.08
CA ARG A 629 11.01 -22.52 -10.04
C ARG A 629 10.71 -22.93 -11.48
N LEU A 630 10.87 -21.95 -12.37
CA LEU A 630 11.51 -22.14 -13.67
C LEU A 630 12.77 -21.27 -13.69
N HIS A 631 13.95 -21.89 -13.63
CA HIS A 631 15.23 -21.17 -13.75
C HIS A 631 15.42 -20.72 -15.19
N VAL A 632 15.23 -19.43 -15.44
CA VAL A 632 15.64 -18.81 -16.70
C VAL A 632 17.09 -18.35 -16.54
N ASN A 633 18.03 -19.23 -16.89
CA ASN A 633 19.40 -18.79 -17.21
C ASN A 633 19.35 -17.98 -18.51
N ARG A 634 20.03 -16.84 -18.51
CA ARG A 634 20.31 -16.09 -19.73
C ARG A 634 21.63 -16.52 -20.32
#